data_AF-A0A8H5P1F1-F1
#
_entry.id   AF-A0A8H5P1F1-F1
#
_cell.length_a   1.000
_cell.length_b   1.000
_cell.length_c   1.000
_cell.angle_alpha   90.00
_cell.angle_beta   90.00
_cell.angle_gamma   90.00
#
_symmetry.space_group_name_H-M   'P 1'
#
loop_
_entity.id
_entity.type
_entity.pdbx_description
1 polymer ?
#
loop_
_entity_poly.entity_id
_entity_poly.type
_entity_poly.pdbx_seq_one_letter_code
_entity_poly.pdbx_strand_id
1 'polypeptide(L)'
;MSCPQCFSGHVNPGAPTGRWNTVHGLRTYIAEPPAGKSAKAIIVIIPDAFGVGFVNNQILADHYASAADYLVYLPDFMDAETKLASGHALADAVFTAHPSSVDAIPDIGNVARPLSIAIGDDDPVMGMKQVRQAQSILEGKDVDTSVVIYPRAKHGFSIRASRAEPDSKETRQAEEAEEQAIAWFKKQFSVVV
;
A
#
# COMPACT_ATOMS: atom_id res chain seq x y z
N MET A 1 8.42 2.26 21.05
CA MET A 1 9.33 2.01 19.92
C MET A 1 8.63 1.07 18.96
N SER A 2 8.55 1.42 17.67
CA SER A 2 8.16 0.48 16.61
C SER A 2 9.17 -0.67 16.57
N CYS A 3 8.68 -1.88 16.35
CA CYS A 3 9.48 -3.11 16.34
C CYS A 3 10.59 -2.99 15.28
N PRO A 4 11.88 -3.23 15.61
CA PRO A 4 12.97 -3.20 14.63
C PRO A 4 12.72 -4.14 13.44
N GLN A 5 11.99 -5.24 13.67
CA GLN A 5 11.59 -6.21 12.66
C GLN A 5 10.55 -5.68 11.65
N CYS A 6 9.92 -4.52 11.90
CA CYS A 6 9.06 -3.87 10.91
C CYS A 6 9.85 -3.33 9.70
N PHE A 7 11.17 -3.15 9.82
CA PHE A 7 12.02 -2.50 8.81
C PHE A 7 13.17 -3.39 8.30
N SER A 8 13.22 -4.65 8.75
CA SER A 8 14.16 -5.66 8.26
C SER A 8 13.41 -6.75 7.49
N GLY A 9 13.42 -6.66 6.15
CA GLY A 9 12.85 -7.68 5.27
C GLY A 9 13.87 -8.75 4.89
N HIS A 10 13.40 -9.99 4.70
CA HIS A 10 14.18 -11.08 4.12
C HIS A 10 13.28 -11.79 3.12
N VAL A 11 13.81 -12.23 1.98
CA VAL A 11 13.06 -13.11 1.08
C VAL A 11 12.92 -14.48 1.75
N ASN A 12 11.69 -14.96 1.90
CA ASN A 12 11.44 -16.30 2.44
C ASN A 12 12.00 -17.34 1.45
N PRO A 13 12.69 -18.38 1.93
CA PRO A 13 13.17 -19.45 1.06
C PRO A 13 12.00 -20.20 0.43
N GLY A 14 12.05 -20.41 -0.88
CA GLY A 14 11.01 -21.11 -1.64
C GLY A 14 10.70 -20.43 -2.97
N ALA A 15 9.93 -21.11 -3.81
CA ALA A 15 9.38 -20.56 -5.04
C ALA A 15 7.85 -20.56 -4.94
N PRO A 16 7.17 -19.49 -5.40
CA PRO A 16 5.71 -19.45 -5.51
C PRO A 16 5.17 -20.67 -6.28
N THR A 17 4.12 -21.32 -5.76
CA THR A 17 3.50 -22.52 -6.33
C THR A 17 2.09 -22.31 -6.90
N GLY A 18 1.46 -21.20 -6.53
CA GLY A 18 0.19 -20.75 -7.07
C GLY A 18 0.29 -20.28 -8.51
N ARG A 19 -0.79 -19.70 -9.00
CA ARG A 19 -0.91 -19.24 -10.39
C ARG A 19 -1.48 -17.84 -10.47
N TRP A 20 -1.18 -17.17 -11.57
CA TRP A 20 -1.79 -15.90 -11.92
C TRP A 20 -3.07 -16.13 -12.71
N ASN A 21 -4.15 -15.45 -12.32
CA ASN A 21 -5.35 -15.37 -13.12
C ASN A 21 -6.10 -14.06 -12.82
N THR A 22 -7.10 -13.76 -13.64
CA THR A 22 -8.01 -12.63 -13.40
C THR A 22 -9.24 -13.12 -12.63
N VAL A 23 -9.49 -12.53 -11.45
CA VAL A 23 -10.67 -12.80 -10.62
C VAL A 23 -11.49 -11.52 -10.53
N HIS A 24 -12.70 -11.53 -11.07
CA HIS A 24 -13.59 -10.35 -11.13
C HIS A 24 -12.94 -9.08 -11.74
N GLY A 25 -12.06 -9.26 -12.73
CA GLY A 25 -11.29 -8.18 -13.36
C GLY A 25 -9.94 -7.90 -12.69
N LEU A 26 -9.72 -8.37 -11.46
CA LEU A 26 -8.47 -8.14 -10.74
C LEU A 26 -7.43 -9.19 -11.09
N ARG A 27 -6.25 -8.75 -11.55
CA ARG A 27 -5.08 -9.63 -11.63
C ARG A 27 -4.79 -10.14 -10.22
N THR A 28 -4.79 -11.46 -10.05
CA THR A 28 -4.79 -12.10 -8.74
C THR A 28 -3.83 -13.27 -8.75
N TYR A 29 -2.97 -13.35 -7.74
CA TYR A 29 -2.23 -14.57 -7.45
C TYR A 29 -3.14 -15.51 -6.63
N ILE A 30 -3.31 -16.74 -7.12
CA ILE A 30 -4.22 -17.73 -6.55
C ILE A 30 -3.42 -18.94 -6.09
N ALA A 31 -3.39 -19.17 -4.78
CA ALA A 31 -2.85 -20.38 -4.19
C ALA A 31 -4.00 -21.35 -3.85
N GLU A 32 -3.88 -22.59 -4.31
CA GLU A 32 -4.88 -23.64 -4.15
C GLU A 32 -4.45 -24.67 -3.09
N PRO A 33 -5.42 -25.38 -2.48
CA PRO A 33 -5.11 -26.55 -1.67
C PRO A 33 -4.26 -27.56 -2.44
N PRO A 34 -3.50 -28.43 -1.73
CA PRO A 34 -2.76 -29.52 -2.38
C PRO A 34 -3.66 -30.38 -3.27
N ALA A 35 -3.09 -30.95 -4.33
CA ALA A 35 -3.82 -31.73 -5.32
C ALA A 35 -4.73 -32.80 -4.68
N GLY A 36 -5.99 -32.85 -5.12
CA GLY A 36 -7.00 -33.78 -4.59
C GLY A 36 -7.72 -33.33 -3.31
N LYS A 37 -7.43 -32.12 -2.81
CA LYS A 37 -8.16 -31.50 -1.69
C LYS A 37 -9.18 -30.48 -2.19
N SER A 38 -10.33 -30.41 -1.52
CA SER A 38 -11.31 -29.34 -1.71
C SER A 38 -11.03 -28.19 -0.74
N ALA A 39 -11.28 -26.96 -1.19
CA ALA A 39 -11.12 -25.78 -0.35
C ALA A 39 -12.13 -25.80 0.81
N LYS A 40 -11.64 -25.71 2.04
CA LYS A 40 -12.46 -25.62 3.26
C LYS A 40 -12.95 -24.21 3.56
N ALA A 41 -12.19 -23.21 3.12
CA ALA A 41 -12.52 -21.80 3.24
C ALA A 41 -11.74 -20.98 2.20
N ILE A 42 -12.10 -19.70 2.10
CA ILE A 42 -11.42 -18.71 1.24
C ILE A 42 -10.72 -17.70 2.14
N ILE A 43 -9.47 -17.39 1.82
CA ILE A 43 -8.70 -16.29 2.42
C ILE A 43 -8.43 -15.26 1.33
N VAL A 44 -8.56 -13.97 1.65
CA VAL A 44 -8.10 -12.87 0.80
C VAL A 44 -6.96 -12.17 1.53
N ILE A 45 -5.78 -12.14 0.92
CA ILE A 45 -4.64 -11.36 1.41
C ILE A 45 -4.68 -10.01 0.70
N ILE A 46 -4.67 -8.94 1.48
CA ILE A 46 -4.40 -7.60 0.98
C ILE A 46 -2.89 -7.41 1.16
N PRO A 47 -2.12 -7.30 0.07
CA PRO A 47 -0.67 -7.14 0.16
C PRO A 47 -0.31 -5.85 0.88
N ASP A 48 0.88 -5.83 1.45
CA ASP A 48 1.51 -4.62 1.91
C ASP A 48 1.87 -3.68 0.75
N ALA A 49 2.54 -2.57 1.05
CA ALA A 49 2.88 -1.54 0.06
C ALA A 49 3.73 -2.06 -1.12
N PHE A 50 4.42 -3.21 -0.98
CA PHE A 50 5.20 -3.83 -2.06
C PHE A 50 4.33 -4.58 -3.07
N GLY A 51 3.04 -4.73 -2.79
CA GLY A 51 2.06 -5.34 -3.67
C GLY A 51 2.25 -6.85 -3.82
N VAL A 52 1.46 -7.43 -4.72
CA VAL A 52 1.47 -8.88 -5.02
C VAL A 52 2.78 -9.33 -5.67
N GLY A 53 3.53 -8.41 -6.32
CA GLY A 53 4.79 -8.70 -6.99
C GLY A 53 5.90 -9.13 -6.03
N PHE A 54 5.81 -8.73 -4.75
CA PHE A 54 6.76 -9.16 -3.74
C PHE A 54 6.59 -10.64 -3.42
N VAL A 55 7.63 -11.43 -3.72
CA VAL A 55 7.61 -12.90 -3.67
C VAL A 55 7.17 -13.46 -2.31
N ASN A 56 7.43 -12.76 -1.20
CA ASN A 56 7.01 -13.20 0.12
C ASN A 56 5.49 -13.23 0.29
N ASN A 57 4.78 -12.29 -0.33
CA ASN A 57 3.31 -12.27 -0.29
C ASN A 57 2.75 -13.53 -0.99
N GLN A 58 3.38 -13.95 -2.08
CA GLN A 58 3.02 -15.17 -2.82
C GLN A 58 3.34 -16.44 -2.01
N ILE A 59 4.54 -16.54 -1.44
CA ILE A 59 4.94 -17.66 -0.57
C ILE A 59 4.01 -17.78 0.65
N LEU A 60 3.62 -16.65 1.24
CA LEU A 60 2.67 -16.64 2.35
C LEU A 60 1.29 -17.17 1.93
N ALA A 61 0.80 -16.77 0.74
CA ALA A 61 -0.43 -17.30 0.19
C ALA A 61 -0.37 -18.83 0.00
N ASP A 62 0.75 -19.35 -0.51
CA ASP A 62 0.96 -20.79 -0.67
C ASP A 62 0.99 -21.53 0.68
N HIS A 63 1.64 -20.95 1.69
CA HIS A 63 1.65 -21.50 3.04
C HIS A 63 0.26 -21.57 3.65
N TYR A 64 -0.56 -20.53 3.49
CA TYR A 64 -1.96 -20.55 3.96
C TYR A 64 -2.79 -21.59 3.22
N ALA A 65 -2.65 -21.71 1.89
CA ALA A 65 -3.38 -22.68 1.10
C ALA A 65 -3.09 -24.13 1.52
N SER A 66 -1.81 -24.44 1.78
CA SER A 66 -1.36 -25.77 2.18
C SER A 66 -1.51 -26.10 3.67
N ALA A 67 -1.58 -25.10 4.55
CA ALA A 67 -1.66 -25.32 6.00
C ALA A 67 -2.95 -26.03 6.43
N ALA A 68 -4.08 -25.70 5.81
CA ALA A 68 -5.38 -26.27 6.18
C ALA A 68 -6.39 -26.34 5.03
N ASP A 69 -5.92 -26.60 3.81
CA ASP A 69 -6.72 -26.78 2.60
C ASP A 69 -7.58 -25.54 2.26
N TYR A 70 -6.95 -24.36 2.21
CA TYR A 70 -7.64 -23.11 1.88
C TYR A 70 -7.43 -22.71 0.42
N LEU A 71 -8.41 -22.02 -0.15
CA LEU A 71 -8.23 -21.25 -1.38
C LEU A 71 -7.82 -19.83 -0.99
N VAL A 72 -6.66 -19.38 -1.47
CA VAL A 72 -6.14 -18.06 -1.11
C VAL A 72 -6.07 -17.18 -2.34
N TYR A 73 -6.74 -16.03 -2.28
CA TYR A 73 -6.64 -14.96 -3.25
C TYR A 73 -5.73 -13.87 -2.72
N LEU A 74 -4.75 -13.46 -3.52
CA LEU A 74 -3.90 -12.30 -3.29
C LEU A 74 -4.08 -11.37 -4.49
N PRO A 75 -5.13 -10.51 -4.47
CA PRO A 75 -5.41 -9.59 -5.56
C PRO A 75 -4.35 -8.50 -5.64
N ASP A 76 -4.02 -8.11 -6.87
CA ASP A 76 -3.18 -6.96 -7.12
C ASP A 76 -4.00 -5.69 -6.95
N PHE A 77 -3.82 -5.02 -5.81
CA PHE A 77 -4.46 -3.74 -5.57
C PHE A 77 -3.67 -2.53 -6.07
N MET A 78 -2.44 -2.77 -6.55
CA MET A 78 -1.43 -1.72 -6.79
C MET A 78 -1.04 -1.58 -8.27
N ASP A 79 -1.39 -2.56 -9.11
CA ASP A 79 -1.14 -2.52 -10.55
C ASP A 79 -2.09 -1.56 -11.29
N ALA A 80 -1.50 -0.58 -11.97
CA ALA A 80 -2.23 0.44 -12.72
C ALA A 80 -2.98 -0.11 -13.94
N GLU A 81 -2.61 -1.29 -14.45
CA GLU A 81 -3.32 -1.98 -15.53
C GLU A 81 -4.54 -2.77 -15.03
N THR A 82 -4.64 -2.99 -13.72
CA THR A 82 -5.76 -3.73 -13.13
C THR A 82 -7.05 -2.92 -13.24
N LYS A 83 -8.03 -3.51 -13.95
CA LYS A 83 -9.35 -2.92 -14.20
C LYS A 83 -10.45 -3.82 -13.62
N LEU A 84 -11.45 -3.22 -12.99
CA LEU A 84 -12.68 -3.91 -12.62
C LEU A 84 -13.34 -4.51 -13.88
N ALA A 85 -14.24 -5.48 -13.69
CA ALA A 85 -15.03 -6.04 -14.80
C ALA A 85 -15.80 -4.97 -15.62
N SER A 86 -16.06 -3.79 -15.04
CA SER A 86 -16.63 -2.63 -15.73
C SER A 86 -15.66 -1.88 -16.65
N GLY A 87 -14.37 -2.23 -16.65
CA GLY A 87 -13.30 -1.52 -17.36
C GLY A 87 -12.72 -0.31 -16.61
N HIS A 88 -13.26 0.04 -15.44
CA HIS A 88 -12.72 1.10 -14.58
C HIS A 88 -11.44 0.64 -13.87
N ALA A 89 -10.54 1.58 -13.55
CA ALA A 89 -9.41 1.29 -12.68
C ALA A 89 -9.89 0.83 -11.30
N LEU A 90 -9.08 0.06 -10.58
CA LEU A 90 -9.39 -0.31 -9.20
C LEU A 90 -9.39 0.90 -8.25
N ALA A 91 -8.52 1.87 -8.51
CA ALA A 91 -8.47 3.14 -7.81
C ALA A 91 -8.23 4.29 -8.78
N ASP A 92 -9.04 5.35 -8.67
CA ASP A 92 -8.89 6.57 -9.46
C ASP A 92 -7.85 7.52 -8.86
N ALA A 93 -7.64 7.47 -7.53
CA ALA A 93 -6.63 8.23 -6.81
C ALA A 93 -6.23 7.52 -5.51
N VAL A 94 -5.00 7.75 -5.06
CA VAL A 94 -4.41 7.13 -3.86
C VAL A 94 -3.94 8.22 -2.91
N PHE A 95 -4.14 7.98 -1.61
CA PHE A 95 -3.53 8.74 -0.53
C PHE A 95 -2.86 7.78 0.43
N THR A 96 -1.67 8.12 0.90
CA THR A 96 -0.99 7.38 1.97
C THR A 96 -0.41 8.34 2.99
N ALA A 97 -0.50 7.99 4.26
CA ALA A 97 0.11 8.73 5.35
C ALA A 97 1.11 7.84 6.07
N HIS A 98 2.27 8.40 6.40
CA HIS A 98 3.42 7.73 7.00
C HIS A 98 3.76 6.36 6.36
N PRO A 99 3.90 6.27 5.02
CA PRO A 99 4.29 5.02 4.38
C PRO A 99 5.62 4.52 4.97
N SER A 100 5.74 3.20 5.07
CA SER A 100 6.94 2.54 5.59
C SER A 100 7.57 1.67 4.53
N SER A 101 8.89 1.46 4.66
CA SER A 101 9.65 0.51 3.85
C SER A 101 9.60 0.76 2.34
N VAL A 102 9.33 1.99 1.91
CA VAL A 102 9.34 2.37 0.48
C VAL A 102 10.78 2.43 -0.04
N ASP A 103 11.12 1.57 -0.98
CA ASP A 103 12.29 1.74 -1.83
C ASP A 103 11.94 2.73 -2.95
N ALA A 104 12.46 3.95 -2.85
CA ALA A 104 12.04 5.07 -3.67
C ALA A 104 12.15 4.80 -5.18
N ILE A 105 13.11 3.98 -5.65
CA ILE A 105 13.28 3.74 -7.09
C ILE A 105 12.27 2.72 -7.62
N PRO A 106 12.20 1.47 -7.12
CA PRO A 106 11.26 0.48 -7.64
C PRO A 106 9.81 0.74 -7.23
N ASP A 107 9.54 1.24 -6.02
CA ASP A 107 8.17 1.35 -5.52
C ASP A 107 7.47 2.60 -6.05
N ILE A 108 8.17 3.74 -6.05
CA ILE A 108 7.61 5.00 -6.56
C ILE A 108 7.81 5.13 -8.07
N GLY A 109 8.82 4.47 -8.63
CA GLY A 109 9.09 4.42 -10.07
C GLY A 109 7.95 3.82 -10.89
N ASN A 110 7.01 3.09 -10.28
CA ASN A 110 5.85 2.51 -10.96
C ASN A 110 4.53 3.24 -10.68
N VAL A 111 4.57 4.37 -9.96
CA VAL A 111 3.37 5.19 -9.74
C VAL A 111 2.83 5.68 -11.09
N ALA A 112 1.60 5.25 -11.39
CA ALA A 112 0.88 5.54 -12.62
C ALA A 112 -0.58 5.95 -12.36
N ARG A 113 -0.91 6.27 -11.11
CA ARG A 113 -2.20 6.83 -10.67
C ARG A 113 -1.94 8.04 -9.78
N PRO A 114 -2.88 9.00 -9.68
CA PRO A 114 -2.73 10.14 -8.80
C PRO A 114 -2.41 9.70 -7.37
N LEU A 115 -1.33 10.23 -6.79
CA LEU A 115 -0.84 9.85 -5.45
C LEU A 115 -0.51 11.05 -4.58
N SER A 116 -1.09 11.12 -3.39
CA SER A 116 -0.72 12.09 -2.35
C SER A 116 -0.13 11.38 -1.14
N ILE A 117 1.00 11.89 -0.64
CA ILE A 117 1.75 11.35 0.50
C ILE A 117 1.79 12.38 1.62
N ALA A 118 1.40 11.97 2.83
CA ALA A 118 1.63 12.71 4.07
C ALA A 118 2.76 12.04 4.86
N ILE A 119 3.86 12.72 5.16
CA ILE A 119 5.01 12.11 5.85
C ILE A 119 5.61 13.06 6.89
N GLY A 120 6.08 12.53 8.02
CA GLY A 120 6.77 13.33 9.03
C GLY A 120 8.27 13.44 8.80
N ASP A 121 8.89 14.54 9.22
CA ASP A 121 10.36 14.71 9.15
C ASP A 121 11.13 14.11 10.34
N ASP A 122 10.43 13.71 11.40
CA ASP A 122 10.94 12.98 12.57
C ASP A 122 10.41 11.53 12.56
N ASP A 123 10.30 10.95 11.36
CA ASP A 123 9.90 9.57 11.17
C ASP A 123 11.14 8.64 11.29
N PRO A 124 11.21 7.77 12.33
CA PRO A 124 12.32 6.82 12.48
C PRO A 124 12.32 5.69 11.43
N VAL A 125 11.30 5.62 10.58
CA VAL A 125 11.08 4.59 9.57
C VAL A 125 11.54 5.04 8.20
N MET A 126 11.11 6.23 7.78
CA MET A 126 11.41 6.78 6.46
C MET A 126 12.17 8.09 6.62
N GLY A 127 13.50 8.00 6.54
CA GLY A 127 14.36 9.16 6.74
C GLY A 127 14.22 10.20 5.63
N MET A 128 14.48 11.47 5.95
CA MET A 128 14.29 12.59 5.01
C MET A 128 15.03 12.45 3.67
N LYS A 129 16.16 11.73 3.62
CA LYS A 129 16.84 11.43 2.34
C LYS A 129 15.95 10.61 1.39
N GLN A 130 15.29 9.57 1.91
CA GLN A 130 14.36 8.75 1.14
C GLN A 130 13.11 9.55 0.77
N VAL A 131 12.58 10.35 1.69
CA VAL A 131 11.43 11.24 1.41
C VAL A 131 11.72 12.19 0.26
N ARG A 132 12.90 12.83 0.26
CA ARG A 132 13.29 13.75 -0.83
C ARG A 132 13.53 13.03 -2.15
N GLN A 133 14.08 11.83 -2.12
CA GLN A 133 14.23 11.00 -3.31
C GLN A 133 12.87 10.60 -3.90
N ALA A 134 11.95 10.12 -3.06
CA ALA A 134 10.58 9.82 -3.41
C ALA A 134 9.87 11.03 -4.02
N GLN A 135 9.98 12.19 -3.39
CA GLN A 135 9.43 13.46 -3.88
C GLN A 135 9.98 13.79 -5.28
N SER A 136 11.30 13.71 -5.48
CA SER A 136 11.91 13.99 -6.78
C SER A 136 11.47 13.04 -7.89
N ILE A 137 11.20 11.77 -7.58
CA ILE A 137 10.69 10.81 -8.56
C ILE A 137 9.22 11.11 -8.89
N LEU A 138 8.41 11.45 -7.90
CA LEU A 138 6.99 11.80 -8.06
C LEU A 138 6.79 13.07 -8.89
N GLU A 139 7.64 14.08 -8.71
CA GLU A 139 7.62 15.32 -9.49
C GLU A 139 7.87 15.07 -10.99
N GLY A 140 8.51 13.96 -11.35
CA GLY A 140 8.76 13.55 -12.74
C GLY A 140 7.66 12.66 -13.36
N LYS A 141 6.53 12.45 -12.69
CA LYS A 141 5.45 11.58 -13.17
C LYS A 141 4.44 12.33 -14.03
N ASP A 142 3.89 11.63 -15.03
CA ASP A 142 2.78 12.11 -15.87
C ASP A 142 1.40 12.03 -15.20
N VAL A 143 1.36 11.73 -13.90
CA VAL A 143 0.15 11.71 -13.09
C VAL A 143 0.27 12.71 -11.96
N ASP A 144 -0.85 13.21 -11.47
CA ASP A 144 -0.87 14.21 -10.39
C ASP A 144 -0.32 13.60 -9.10
N THR A 145 0.71 14.22 -8.52
CA THR A 145 1.34 13.74 -7.29
C THR A 145 1.51 14.86 -6.27
N SER A 146 1.56 14.50 -4.99
CA SER A 146 1.81 15.44 -3.89
C SER A 146 2.58 14.77 -2.77
N VAL A 147 3.54 15.49 -2.17
CA VAL A 147 4.21 15.08 -0.94
C VAL A 147 4.17 16.24 0.04
N VAL A 148 3.53 16.04 1.19
CA VAL A 148 3.45 17.01 2.28
C VAL A 148 4.27 16.50 3.46
N ILE A 149 5.23 17.31 3.90
CA ILE A 149 6.12 16.99 5.01
C ILE A 149 5.63 17.71 6.28
N TYR A 150 5.27 16.94 7.29
CA TYR A 150 4.74 17.41 8.57
C TYR A 150 5.88 17.61 9.59
N PRO A 151 6.15 18.85 10.03
CA PRO A 151 7.29 19.12 10.91
C PRO A 151 7.16 18.44 12.27
N ARG A 152 8.23 17.79 12.71
CA ARG A 152 8.36 16.98 13.93
C ARG A 152 7.27 15.91 14.09
N ALA A 153 6.65 15.48 12.99
CA ALA A 153 5.70 14.37 13.04
C ALA A 153 6.46 13.05 13.00
N LYS A 154 6.03 12.11 13.83
CA LYS A 154 6.62 10.77 13.94
C LYS A 154 5.84 9.76 13.10
N HIS A 155 6.40 8.56 12.98
CA HIS A 155 5.68 7.46 12.36
C HIS A 155 4.30 7.23 12.99
N GLY A 156 3.27 7.08 12.16
CA GLY A 156 1.89 6.84 12.61
C GLY A 156 1.13 8.09 13.06
N PHE A 157 1.66 9.31 12.89
CA PHE A 157 1.05 10.53 13.41
C PHE A 157 -0.41 10.72 12.98
N SER A 158 -0.76 10.34 11.74
CA SER A 158 -2.10 10.55 11.18
C SER A 158 -3.17 9.59 11.71
N ILE A 159 -2.80 8.49 12.36
CA ILE A 159 -3.76 7.47 12.85
C ILE A 159 -3.67 7.27 14.36
N ARG A 160 -2.49 7.45 14.96
CA ARG A 160 -2.26 7.16 16.38
C ARG A 160 -2.53 8.33 17.31
N ALA A 161 -2.80 9.52 16.78
CA ALA A 161 -3.12 10.68 17.60
C ALA A 161 -4.45 10.49 18.36
N SER A 162 -4.47 10.90 19.62
CA SER A 162 -5.65 10.81 20.47
C SER A 162 -6.57 12.00 20.24
N ARG A 163 -7.73 11.79 19.64
CA ARG A 163 -8.78 12.83 19.53
C ARG A 163 -9.33 13.29 20.89
N ALA A 164 -8.99 12.62 21.99
CA ALA A 164 -9.32 13.09 23.34
C ALA A 164 -8.45 14.28 23.79
N GLU A 165 -7.37 14.57 23.07
CA GLU A 165 -6.48 15.72 23.28
C GLU A 165 -6.47 16.63 22.02
N PRO A 166 -7.57 17.36 21.75
CA PRO A 166 -7.74 18.11 20.50
C PRO A 166 -6.68 19.21 20.29
N ASP A 167 -6.17 19.80 21.38
CA ASP A 167 -5.18 20.87 21.30
C ASP A 167 -3.72 20.36 21.16
N SER A 168 -3.50 19.05 21.25
CA SER A 168 -2.17 18.47 21.10
C SER A 168 -1.63 18.71 19.68
N LYS A 169 -0.30 18.69 19.55
CA LYS A 169 0.34 18.85 18.23
C LYS A 169 0.02 17.64 17.34
N GLU A 170 0.04 16.46 17.94
CA GLU A 170 -0.20 15.18 17.29
C GLU A 170 -1.62 15.12 16.71
N THR A 171 -2.64 15.54 17.46
CA THR A 171 -4.03 15.56 16.99
C THR A 171 -4.23 16.56 15.85
N ARG A 172 -3.68 17.77 15.97
CA ARG A 172 -3.72 18.75 14.89
C ARG A 172 -3.07 18.23 13.61
N GLN A 173 -1.89 17.62 13.69
CA GLN A 173 -1.24 17.08 12.50
C GLN A 173 -1.99 15.88 11.90
N ALA A 174 -2.68 15.08 12.72
CA ALA A 174 -3.54 14.03 12.23
C ALA A 174 -4.75 14.58 11.48
N GLU A 175 -5.38 15.65 12.00
CA GLU A 175 -6.47 16.36 11.34
C GLU A 175 -6.01 17.04 10.05
N GLU A 176 -4.86 17.70 10.04
CA GLU A 176 -4.27 18.29 8.84
C GLU A 176 -3.95 17.23 7.75
N ALA A 177 -3.52 16.02 8.14
CA ALA A 177 -3.31 14.91 7.20
C ALA A 177 -4.63 14.35 6.65
N GLU A 178 -5.67 14.32 7.48
CA GLU A 178 -7.03 14.00 7.04
C GLU A 178 -7.57 15.06 6.07
N GLU A 179 -7.36 16.34 6.36
CA GLU A 179 -7.72 17.44 5.46
C GLU A 179 -6.97 17.38 4.14
N GLN A 180 -5.67 17.04 4.15
CA GLN A 180 -4.91 16.77 2.92
C GLN A 180 -5.56 15.65 2.10
N ALA A 181 -5.94 14.54 2.73
CA ALA A 181 -6.59 13.43 2.03
C ALA A 181 -7.94 13.85 1.42
N ILE A 182 -8.78 14.54 2.19
CA ILE A 182 -10.09 15.03 1.73
C ILE A 182 -9.92 16.03 0.57
N ALA A 183 -9.00 16.99 0.70
CA ALA A 183 -8.72 17.97 -0.35
C ALA A 183 -8.18 17.28 -1.62
N TRP A 184 -7.31 16.28 -1.45
CA TRP A 184 -6.78 15.47 -2.54
C TRP A 184 -7.89 14.76 -3.30
N PHE A 185 -8.73 13.98 -2.61
CA PHE A 185 -9.82 13.26 -3.26
C PHE A 185 -10.85 14.20 -3.87
N LYS A 186 -11.16 15.34 -3.23
CA LYS A 186 -12.02 16.36 -3.83
C LYS A 186 -11.43 16.89 -5.14
N LYS A 187 -10.12 17.16 -5.21
CA LYS A 187 -9.44 17.59 -6.44
C LYS A 187 -9.49 16.51 -7.53
N GLN A 188 -9.22 15.26 -7.19
CA GLN A 188 -9.20 14.16 -8.17
C GLN A 188 -10.59 13.79 -8.68
N PHE A 189 -11.62 13.93 -7.84
CA PHE A 189 -12.99 13.49 -8.15
C PHE A 189 -13.95 14.64 -8.45
N SER A 190 -13.49 15.90 -8.37
CA SER A 190 -14.25 17.05 -8.87
C SER A 190 -14.33 16.92 -10.39
N VAL A 191 -15.49 16.45 -10.84
CA VAL A 191 -15.86 16.32 -12.25
C VAL A 191 -15.58 17.65 -12.97
N VAL A 192 -14.71 17.63 -13.98
CA VAL A 192 -14.83 18.55 -15.11
C VAL A 192 -16.17 18.21 -15.76
N VAL A 193 -17.20 19.01 -15.45
CA VAL A 193 -18.51 18.92 -16.10
C VAL A 193 -18.35 19.30 -17.58
#